data_AF-A0A533WPJ9-F1
#
_entry.id   AF-A0A533WPJ9-F1
#
_cell.length_a   1.000
_cell.length_b   1.000
_cell.length_c   1.000
_cell.angle_alpha   90.00
_cell.angle_beta   90.00
_cell.angle_gamma   90.00
#
_symmetry.space_group_name_H-M   'P 1'
#
loop_
_entity.id
_entity.type
_entity.pdbx_description
1 polymer ?
#
loop_
_entity_poly.entity_id
_entity_poly.type
_entity_poly.pdbx_seq_one_letter_code
_entity_poly.pdbx_strand_id
1 'polypeptide(L)'
;MSVRRRSRGRSGTRLSARTRKAIDALPSHAQQVYRKAHENALKQYKSPSKRRGGKRQSREQVAHKVAWSAVKKAGYKKHGSRWGKG
;
A
#
# COMPACT_ATOMS: atom_id res chain seq x y z
N MET A 1 -19.95 27.10 -22.57
CA MET A 1 -20.76 26.59 -21.45
C MET A 1 -20.08 25.38 -20.84
N SER A 2 -19.81 25.42 -19.54
CA SER A 2 -19.18 24.36 -18.75
C SER A 2 -20.17 23.24 -18.41
N VAL A 3 -19.75 21.98 -18.51
CA VAL A 3 -20.15 20.98 -17.50
C VAL A 3 -18.99 20.03 -17.21
N ARG A 4 -18.47 20.24 -15.99
CA ARG A 4 -17.41 19.50 -15.31
C ARG A 4 -17.66 17.99 -15.37
N ARG A 5 -16.76 17.21 -15.99
CA ARG A 5 -16.66 15.78 -15.67
C ARG A 5 -16.10 15.64 -14.26
N ARG A 6 -17.05 15.47 -13.34
CA ARG A 6 -16.88 15.26 -11.91
C ARG A 6 -15.76 14.26 -11.68
N SER A 7 -14.68 14.77 -11.11
CA SER A 7 -13.63 14.05 -10.43
C SER A 7 -14.22 12.87 -9.66
N ARG A 8 -13.93 11.64 -10.11
CA ARG A 8 -13.94 10.46 -9.25
C ARG A 8 -12.79 10.63 -8.27
N GLY A 9 -12.99 11.47 -7.27
CA GLY A 9 -12.23 11.45 -6.03
C GLY A 9 -12.46 10.08 -5.41
N ARG A 10 -11.63 9.11 -5.80
CA ARG A 10 -11.59 7.81 -5.15
C ARG A 10 -10.97 8.07 -3.79
N SER A 11 -11.87 8.37 -2.86
CA SER A 11 -11.68 8.68 -1.46
C SER A 11 -10.44 7.97 -0.92
N GLY A 12 -9.41 8.75 -0.60
CA GLY A 12 -8.32 8.23 0.20
C GLY A 12 -8.90 7.92 1.55
N THR A 13 -8.99 6.64 1.92
CA THR A 13 -9.14 6.14 3.29
C THR A 13 -9.44 4.65 3.27
N ARG A 14 -8.78 3.92 4.18
CA ARG A 14 -8.94 2.49 4.50
C ARG A 14 -8.45 1.51 3.44
N LEU A 15 -7.61 0.57 3.90
CA LEU A 15 -7.23 -0.64 3.17
C LEU A 15 -8.45 -1.21 2.45
N SER A 16 -8.34 -1.40 1.13
CA SER A 16 -9.37 -2.10 0.39
C SER A 16 -9.59 -3.47 1.02
N ALA A 17 -10.82 -3.98 1.03
CA ALA A 17 -11.13 -5.31 1.58
C ALA A 17 -10.21 -6.40 0.99
N ARG A 18 -9.89 -6.27 -0.30
CA ARG A 18 -8.93 -7.14 -1.00
C ARG A 18 -7.52 -7.07 -0.42
N THR A 19 -7.06 -5.89 -0.02
CA THR A 19 -5.72 -5.73 0.55
C THR A 19 -5.63 -6.31 1.96
N ARG A 20 -6.66 -6.09 2.79
CA ARG A 20 -6.77 -6.75 4.11
C ARG A 20 -6.71 -8.26 3.97
N LYS A 21 -7.59 -8.84 3.15
CA LYS A 21 -7.60 -10.28 2.86
C LYS A 21 -6.25 -10.81 2.35
N ALA A 22 -5.53 -10.01 1.55
CA ALA A 22 -4.20 -10.40 1.07
C ALA A 22 -3.13 -10.36 2.17
N ILE A 23 -3.21 -9.43 3.12
CA ILE A 23 -2.33 -9.35 4.29
C ILE A 23 -2.64 -10.49 5.25
N ASP A 24 -3.92 -10.78 5.48
CA ASP A 24 -4.35 -11.88 6.35
C ASP A 24 -3.91 -13.24 5.80
N ALA A 25 -3.81 -13.37 4.47
CA ALA A 25 -3.26 -14.54 3.80
C ALA A 25 -1.73 -14.64 3.83
N LEU A 26 -1.02 -13.62 4.34
CA LEU A 26 0.44 -13.67 4.52
C LEU A 26 0.81 -14.48 5.77
N PRO A 27 1.94 -15.20 5.75
CA PRO A 27 2.54 -15.76 6.97
C PRO A 27 2.82 -14.67 8.01
N SER A 28 2.81 -15.02 9.30
CA SER A 28 2.97 -14.07 10.42
C SER A 28 4.19 -13.16 10.28
N HIS A 29 5.32 -13.71 9.83
CA HIS A 29 6.55 -12.93 9.60
C HIS A 29 6.39 -11.91 8.45
N ALA A 30 5.72 -12.28 7.36
CA ALA A 30 5.44 -11.36 6.27
C ALA A 30 4.45 -10.25 6.67
N GLN A 31 3.48 -10.55 7.54
CA GLN A 31 2.61 -9.52 8.13
C GLN A 31 3.39 -8.51 8.95
N GLN A 32 4.37 -8.97 9.75
CA GLN A 32 5.24 -8.08 10.52
C GLN A 32 6.10 -7.20 9.60
N VAL A 33 6.72 -7.78 8.56
CA VAL A 33 7.48 -7.03 7.54
C VAL A 33 6.59 -5.97 6.89
N TYR A 34 5.37 -6.35 6.53
CA TYR A 34 4.39 -5.44 5.94
C TYR A 34 4.09 -4.26 6.87
N ARG A 35 3.72 -4.52 8.14
CA ARG A 35 3.37 -3.47 9.12
C ARG A 35 4.56 -2.53 9.37
N LYS A 36 5.75 -3.09 9.60
CA LYS A 36 6.99 -2.31 9.84
C LYS A 36 7.34 -1.42 8.65
N ALA A 37 7.28 -1.96 7.42
CA ALA A 37 7.55 -1.20 6.21
C ALA A 37 6.48 -0.12 5.96
N HIS A 38 5.21 -0.43 6.26
CA HIS A 38 4.10 0.50 6.12
C HIS A 38 4.25 1.69 7.08
N GLU A 39 4.53 1.44 8.36
CA GLU A 39 4.77 2.49 9.36
C GLU A 39 5.97 3.36 9.00
N ASN A 40 7.07 2.74 8.59
CA ASN A 40 8.26 3.48 8.18
C ASN A 40 7.97 4.37 6.96
N ALA A 41 7.27 3.84 5.96
CA ALA A 41 6.89 4.61 4.79
C ALA A 41 5.89 5.74 5.12
N LEU A 42 4.97 5.56 6.07
CA LEU A 42 4.10 6.65 6.54
C LEU A 42 4.89 7.80 7.17
N LYS A 43 5.92 7.48 7.97
CA LYS A 43 6.83 8.47 8.55
C LYS A 43 7.64 9.17 7.45
N GLN A 44 8.19 8.43 6.50
CA GLN A 44 9.02 8.96 5.42
C GLN A 44 8.24 9.84 4.44
N TYR A 45 7.01 9.45 4.10
CA TYR A 45 6.12 10.18 3.19
C TYR A 45 5.07 11.04 3.93
N LYS A 46 5.34 11.39 5.20
CA LYS A 46 4.46 12.25 6.00
C LYS A 46 4.21 13.59 5.29
N SER A 47 5.27 14.21 4.77
CA SER A 47 5.16 15.42 3.95
C SER A 47 4.73 15.13 2.51
N PRO A 48 3.67 15.77 1.99
CA PRO A 48 3.19 15.58 0.61
C PRO A 48 4.19 16.07 -0.46
N SER A 49 5.05 17.02 -0.13
CA SER A 49 6.15 17.49 -0.98
C SER A 49 7.25 16.45 -1.21
N LYS A 50 7.36 15.43 -0.34
CA LYS A 50 8.26 14.29 -0.54
C LYS A 50 7.67 13.18 -1.43
N ARG A 51 6.45 13.37 -1.98
CA ARG A 51 5.76 12.39 -2.81
C ARG A 51 5.78 12.82 -4.28
N ARG A 52 6.18 11.91 -5.17
CA ARG A 52 6.23 12.13 -6.64
C ARG A 52 4.89 12.59 -7.24
N GLY A 53 3.75 12.24 -6.62
CA GLY A 53 2.40 12.63 -7.04
C GLY A 53 1.80 13.84 -6.29
N GLY A 54 2.55 14.48 -5.39
CA GLY A 54 2.06 15.61 -4.58
C GLY A 54 0.73 15.31 -3.88
N LYS A 55 -0.26 16.20 -4.05
CA LYS A 55 -1.62 16.07 -3.48
C LYS A 55 -2.49 14.99 -4.15
N ARG A 56 -2.08 14.43 -5.30
CA ARG A 56 -2.84 13.40 -6.04
C ARG A 56 -2.62 11.98 -5.50
N GLN A 57 -1.57 11.78 -4.69
CA GLN A 57 -1.29 10.49 -4.05
C GLN A 57 -1.24 10.63 -2.53
N SER A 58 -2.06 9.83 -1.85
CA SER A 58 -2.08 9.78 -0.38
C SER A 58 -0.82 9.10 0.15
N ARG A 59 -0.35 9.51 1.33
CA ARG A 59 0.78 8.85 2.02
C ARG A 59 0.52 7.36 2.21
N GLU A 60 -0.72 6.98 2.51
CA GLU A 60 -1.12 5.58 2.68
C GLU A 60 -0.96 4.78 1.39
N GLN A 61 -1.27 5.37 0.22
CA GLN A 61 -1.10 4.69 -1.07
C GLN A 61 0.38 4.42 -1.37
N VAL A 62 1.25 5.39 -1.06
CA VAL A 62 2.70 5.22 -1.21
C VAL A 62 3.22 4.19 -0.21
N ALA A 63 2.82 4.31 1.06
CA ALA A 63 3.19 3.37 2.12
C ALA A 63 2.77 1.94 1.82
N HIS A 64 1.59 1.74 1.23
CA HIS A 64 1.15 0.44 0.75
C HIS A 64 2.06 -0.16 -0.31
N LYS A 65 2.44 0.62 -1.31
CA LYS A 65 3.34 0.15 -2.36
C LYS A 65 4.68 -0.25 -1.77
N VAL A 66 5.23 0.57 -0.87
CA VAL A 66 6.49 0.30 -0.18
C VAL A 66 6.40 -0.97 0.67
N ALA A 67 5.31 -1.13 1.43
CA ALA A 67 5.10 -2.31 2.26
C ALA A 67 5.02 -3.61 1.44
N TRP A 68 4.28 -3.62 0.32
CA TRP A 68 4.23 -4.77 -0.58
C TRP A 68 5.58 -5.07 -1.23
N SER A 69 6.35 -4.05 -1.60
CA SER A 69 7.70 -4.22 -2.10
C SER A 69 8.63 -4.82 -1.03
N ALA A 70 8.49 -4.41 0.23
CA ALA A 70 9.26 -4.98 1.34
C ALA A 70 8.94 -6.45 1.58
N VAL A 71 7.66 -6.84 1.56
CA VAL A 71 7.24 -8.26 1.66
C VAL A 71 7.86 -9.09 0.53
N LYS A 72 7.83 -8.58 -0.71
CA LYS A 72 8.46 -9.25 -1.86
C LYS A 72 9.98 -9.36 -1.70
N LYS A 73 10.64 -8.29 -1.23
CA LYS A 73 12.08 -8.27 -0.95
C LYS A 73 12.49 -9.22 0.18
N ALA A 74 11.61 -9.46 1.14
CA ALA A 74 11.81 -10.46 2.20
C ALA A 74 11.68 -11.91 1.70
N GLY A 75 11.50 -12.13 0.39
CA GLY A 75 11.42 -13.45 -0.23
C GLY A 75 10.00 -14.02 -0.33
N TYR A 76 8.97 -13.25 0.04
CA TYR A 76 7.59 -13.70 -0.08
C TYR A 76 7.03 -13.42 -1.47
N LYS A 77 6.69 -14.49 -2.18
CA LYS A 77 6.08 -14.45 -3.49
C LYS A 77 4.67 -15.01 -3.41
N LYS A 78 3.78 -14.49 -4.26
CA LYS A 78 2.41 -14.98 -4.38
C LYS A 78 2.39 -16.13 -5.40
N HIS A 79 2.11 -17.34 -4.94
CA HIS A 79 1.90 -18.52 -5.78
C HIS A 79 0.40 -18.81 -5.84
N GLY A 80 -0.25 -18.39 -6.94
CA GLY A 80 -1.70 -18.50 -7.11
C GLY A 80 -2.46 -17.76 -6.00
N SER A 81 -3.12 -18.53 -5.13
CA SER A 81 -3.95 -18.04 -4.02
C SER A 81 -3.19 -17.86 -2.70
N ARG A 82 -1.96 -18.40 -2.58
CA ARG A 82 -1.19 -18.43 -1.34
C ARG A 82 0.09 -17.59 -1.45
N TRP A 83 0.56 -17.07 -0.32
CA TRP A 83 1.87 -16.43 -0.21
C TRP A 83 2.86 -17.42 0.41
N GLY A 84 3.98 -17.63 -0.27
CA GLY A 84 5.05 -18.53 0.17
C GLY A 84 6.39 -17.83 0.13
N LYS A 85 7.33 -18.28 0.96
CA LYS A 85 8.74 -17.93 0.80
C LYS A 85 9.25 -18.77 -0.38
N GLY A 86 9.84 -18.13 -1.39
CA GLY A 86 10.39 -18.84 -2.54
C GLY A 86 11.71 -18.25 -2.96
#